data_AF-A0A358M474-F1
#
_entry.id   AF-A0A358M474-F1
#
_cell.length_a   1.000
_cell.length_b   1.000
_cell.length_c   1.000
_cell.angle_alpha   90.00
_cell.angle_beta   90.00
_cell.angle_gamma   90.00
#
_symmetry.space_group_name_H-M   'P 1'
#
loop_
_entity.id
_entity.type
_entity.pdbx_description
1 polymer ?
#
loop_
_entity_poly.entity_id
_entity_poly.type
_entity_poly.pdbx_seq_one_letter_code
_entity_poly.pdbx_strand_id
1 'polypeptide(L)' 'LGTAAVTARGMDEAAMDEIAELISLTLKDFEQNRAKVTAGVADLVKRFPLYE' A
#
# COMPACT_ATOMS: atom_id res chain seq x y z
N LEU A 1 0.99 -13.10 -2.11
CA LEU A 1 0.36 -11.77 -2.25
C LEU A 1 -0.89 -11.95 -3.10
N GLY A 2 -2.06 -11.44 -2.67
CA GLY A 2 -3.29 -11.55 -3.45
C GLY A 2 -3.96 -10.18 -3.56
N THR A 3 -4.50 -9.86 -4.73
CA THR A 3 -5.10 -8.54 -5.01
C THR A 3 -6.59 -8.48 -4.69
N ALA A 4 -7.27 -9.62 -4.52
CA ALA A 4 -8.73 -9.67 -4.34
C ALA A 4 -9.27 -8.71 -3.26
N ALA A 5 -8.60 -8.61 -2.10
CA ALA A 5 -9.02 -7.73 -1.02
C ALA A 5 -8.86 -6.23 -1.35
N VAL A 6 -7.80 -5.86 -2.07
CA VAL A 6 -7.53 -4.47 -2.44
C VAL A 6 -8.34 -4.04 -3.67
N THR A 7 -8.52 -4.94 -4.64
CA THR A 7 -9.39 -4.74 -5.80
C THR A 7 -10.86 -4.59 -5.38
N ALA A 8 -11.34 -5.38 -4.43
CA ALA A 8 -12.70 -5.22 -3.88
C ALA A 8 -12.91 -3.86 -3.16
N ARG A 9 -11.83 -3.22 -2.71
CA ARG A 9 -11.84 -1.86 -2.13
C ARG A 9 -11.72 -0.74 -3.17
N GLY A 10 -11.66 -1.09 -4.46
CA GLY A 10 -11.52 -0.13 -5.55
C GLY A 10 -10.08 0.31 -5.83
N MET A 11 -9.07 -0.36 -5.27
CA MET A 11 -7.67 -0.08 -5.62
C MET A 11 -7.40 -0.51 -7.07
N ASP A 12 -6.89 0.42 -7.86
CA ASP A 12 -6.59 0.29 -9.29
C ASP A 12 -5.12 -0.12 -9.54
N GLU A 13 -4.71 -0.11 -10.82
CA GLU A 13 -3.34 -0.46 -11.23
C GLU A 13 -2.29 0.49 -10.61
N ALA A 14 -2.59 1.79 -10.51
CA ALA A 14 -1.69 2.76 -9.90
C ALA A 14 -1.51 2.52 -8.39
N ALA A 15 -2.60 2.17 -7.69
CA ALA A 15 -2.54 1.75 -6.30
C ALA A 15 -1.70 0.47 -6.14
N MET A 16 -1.78 -0.47 -7.09
CA MET A 16 -0.97 -1.69 -7.07
C MET A 16 0.52 -1.43 -7.28
N ASP A 17 0.89 -0.50 -8.16
CA ASP A 17 2.29 -0.07 -8.34
C ASP A 17 2.85 0.54 -7.05
N GLU A 18 2.05 1.37 -6.36
CA GLU A 18 2.43 1.96 -5.09
C GLU A 18 2.61 0.90 -3.99
N ILE A 19 1.72 -0.10 -3.92
CA ILE A 19 1.87 -1.24 -3.01
C ILE A 19 3.16 -2.00 -3.31
N ALA A 20 3.49 -2.23 -4.58
CA ALA A 20 4.71 -2.93 -4.98
C ALA A 20 5.97 -2.16 -4.55
N GLU A 21 5.99 -0.83 -4.70
CA GLU A 21 7.10 0.01 -4.26
C GLU A 21 7.26 -0.01 -2.74
N LEU A 22 6.16 0.08 -1.99
CA LEU A 22 6.17 -0.02 -0.53
C LEU A 22 6.72 -1.37 -0.07
N ILE A 23 6.31 -2.47 -0.72
CA ILE A 23 6.85 -3.81 -0.43
C ILE A 23 8.36 -3.85 -0.75
N SER A 24 8.79 -3.31 -1.88
CA SER A 24 10.20 -3.24 -2.27
C SER A 24 11.06 -2.52 -1.22
N LEU A 25 10.56 -1.40 -0.66
CA LEU A 25 11.23 -0.67 0.41
C LEU A 25 11.36 -1.50 1.69
N THR A 26 10.33 -2.26 2.06
CA THR A 26 10.39 -3.16 3.22
C THR A 26 11.37 -4.31 3.04
N LEU A 27 11.53 -4.82 1.81
CA LEU A 27 12.45 -5.91 1.51
C LEU A 27 13.91 -5.47 1.50
N LYS A 28 14.19 -4.22 1.12
CA LYS A 28 15.55 -3.66 1.04
C LYS A 28 16.09 -3.26 2.41
N ASP A 29 15.37 -2.41 3.12
CA ASP A 29 15.76 -1.95 4.47
C ASP A 29 14.51 -1.51 5.23
N PHE A 30 13.94 -2.43 6.00
CA PHE A 30 12.71 -2.17 6.72
C PHE A 30 12.87 -1.11 7.81
N GLU A 31 13.95 -1.15 8.60
CA GLU A 31 14.08 -0.26 9.76
C GLU A 31 14.25 1.20 9.32
N GLN A 32 15.05 1.45 8.28
CA GLN A 32 15.21 2.78 7.73
C GLN A 32 13.93 3.30 7.07
N ASN A 33 13.17 2.41 6.40
CA ASN A 33 12.00 2.80 5.62
C ASN A 33 10.67 2.67 6.38
N ARG A 34 10.67 2.16 7.61
CA ARG A 34 9.46 1.88 8.41
C ARG A 34 8.49 3.05 8.44
N ALA A 35 8.98 4.24 8.82
CA ALA A 35 8.14 5.44 8.92
C ALA A 35 7.54 5.85 7.56
N LYS A 36 8.35 5.77 6.50
CA LYS A 36 7.91 6.08 5.13
C LYS A 36 6.85 5.09 4.64
N VAL A 37 7.07 3.80 4.88
CA VAL A 37 6.14 2.75 4.48
C VAL A 37 4.82 2.87 5.23
N THR A 38 4.86 3.07 6.55
CA THR A 38 3.63 3.23 7.35
C THR A 38 2.82 4.46 6.92
N ALA A 39 3.48 5.59 6.64
CA ALA A 39 2.81 6.78 6.12
C ALA A 39 2.18 6.52 4.73
N GLY A 40 2.93 5.90 3.81
CA GLY A 40 2.43 5.57 2.48
C GLY A 40 1.22 4.63 2.51
N VAL A 41 1.28 3.57 3.33
CA VAL A 41 0.13 2.65 3.51
C VAL A 41 -1.08 3.40 4.09
N ALA A 42 -0.88 4.29 5.06
CA ALA A 42 -1.97 5.06 5.65
C ALA A 42 -2.65 5.98 4.62
N ASP A 43 -1.86 6.68 3.80
CA ASP A 43 -2.40 7.57 2.77
C ASP A 43 -3.05 6.81 1.61
N LEU A 44 -2.55 5.62 1.26
CA LEU A 44 -3.20 4.71 0.33
C LEU A 44 -4.57 4.26 0.87
N VAL A 45 -4.64 3.80 2.11
CA VAL A 45 -5.91 3.33 2.71
C VAL A 45 -6.93 4.46 2.87
N LYS A 46 -6.50 5.70 3.11
CA LYS A 46 -7.39 6.88 3.14
C LYS A 46 -8.01 7.20 1.78
N ARG A 47 -7.29 6.98 0.68
CA ARG A 47 -7.82 7.17 -0.69
C ARG A 47 -8.88 6.11 -1.06
N PHE A 48 -8.78 4.93 -0.45
CA PHE A 48 -9.69 3.80 -0.69
C PHE A 48 -10.36 3.36 0.63
N PRO A 49 -11.26 4.18 1.20
CA PRO A 49 -11.93 3.87 2.47
C PRO A 49 -12.78 2.60 2.33
N LEU A 50 -12.89 1.84 3.42
CA LEU A 50 -13.62 0.56 3.46
C LEU A 50 -15.14 0.73 3.66
N TYR A 51 -15.58 1.87 4.17
CA TYR A 51 -16.97 2.16 4.51
C TYR A 51 -17.29 3.64 4.20
N GLU A 52 -18.43 3.89 3.57
CA GLU A 52 -19.20 5.14 3.70
C GLU A 52 -20.22 4.99 4.82
#